data_AF-A0A955QNX7-F1
#
_entry.id   AF-A0A955QNX7-F1
#
_cell.length_a   1.000
_cell.length_b   1.000
_cell.length_c   1.000
_cell.angle_alpha   90.00
_cell.angle_beta   90.00
_cell.angle_gamma   90.00
#
_symmetry.space_group_name_H-M   'P 1'
#
loop_
_entity.id
_entity.type
_entity.pdbx_description
1 polymer ?
#
loop_
_entity_poly.entity_id
_entity_poly.type
_entity_poly.pdbx_seq_one_letter_code
_entity_poly.pdbx_strand_id
1 'polypeptide(L)'
;MNLSFIILLGVFLIIALRKIGGFPVKIWQAMLAGAFSVILTGELHPLAALQAIDWDVMVFLLGMFLVGEGFILSGYLRTLAYQALQGIRSGQGLVAALLLIAGVGSALFMNDTLAIV
;
A
#
# COMPACT_ATOMS: atom_id res chain seq x y z
N MET A 1 22.77 18.62 -9.43
CA MET A 1 21.65 17.76 -8.98
C MET A 1 21.21 18.28 -7.63
N ASN A 2 19.90 18.52 -7.44
CA ASN A 2 19.39 18.97 -6.14
C ASN A 2 19.61 17.86 -5.09
N LEU A 3 20.04 18.24 -3.89
CA LEU A 3 20.34 17.28 -2.82
C LEU A 3 19.11 16.43 -2.46
N SER A 4 17.93 17.06 -2.44
CA SER A 4 16.64 16.38 -2.32
C SER A 4 16.42 15.24 -3.33
N PHE A 5 16.89 15.41 -4.58
CA PHE A 5 16.77 14.36 -5.60
C PHE A 5 17.72 13.18 -5.34
N ILE A 6 18.92 13.45 -4.83
CA ILE A 6 19.88 12.40 -4.44
C ILE A 6 19.32 11.60 -3.27
N ILE A 7 18.74 12.28 -2.27
CA ILE A 7 18.10 11.62 -1.12
C ILE A 7 16.94 10.74 -1.60
N LEU A 8 16.08 11.27 -2.48
CA LEU A 8 14.96 10.52 -3.06
C LEU A 8 15.45 9.25 -3.78
N LEU A 9 16.46 9.38 -4.64
CA LEU A 9 17.03 8.24 -5.36
C LEU A 9 17.61 7.20 -4.40
N GLY A 10 18.31 7.65 -3.35
CA GLY A 10 18.83 6.79 -2.30
C GLY A 10 17.74 6.02 -1.57
N VAL A 11 16.65 6.68 -1.17
CA VAL A 11 15.49 6.04 -0.54
C VAL A 11 14.86 5.00 -1.46
N PHE A 12 14.66 5.33 -2.74
CA PHE A 12 14.13 4.38 -3.72
C PHE A 12 15.03 3.15 -3.89
N LEU A 13 16.34 3.34 -3.96
CA LEU A 13 17.30 2.23 -4.05
C LEU A 13 17.26 1.35 -2.81
N ILE A 14 17.18 1.93 -1.61
CA ILE A 14 17.07 1.16 -0.36
C ILE A 14 15.78 0.32 -0.35
N ILE A 15 14.65 0.93 -0.74
CA ILE A 15 13.36 0.22 -0.83
C ILE A 15 13.42 -0.91 -1.86
N ALA A 16 14.04 -0.68 -3.02
CA ALA A 16 14.17 -1.68 -4.08
C ALA A 16 15.07 -2.85 -3.67
N LEU A 17 16.19 -2.58 -2.99
CA LEU A 17 17.14 -3.60 -2.54
C LEU A 17 16.62 -4.42 -1.35
N ARG A 18 15.68 -3.85 -0.56
CA ARG A 18 15.00 -4.47 0.62
C ARG A 18 15.91 -4.96 1.76
N LYS A 19 17.23 -5.04 1.55
CA LYS A 19 18.21 -5.52 2.52
C LYS A 19 19.50 -4.72 2.41
N ILE A 20 20.08 -4.38 3.56
CA ILE A 20 21.40 -3.77 3.66
C ILE A 20 22.24 -4.64 4.59
N GLY A 21 23.33 -5.22 4.10
CA GLY A 21 24.27 -5.99 4.92
C GLY A 21 23.66 -7.20 5.64
N GLY A 22 22.58 -7.78 5.11
CA GLY A 22 21.87 -8.92 5.71
C GLY A 22 20.66 -8.56 6.58
N PHE A 23 20.50 -7.29 6.97
CA PHE A 23 19.33 -6.83 7.72
C PHE A 23 18.19 -6.43 6.78
N PRO A 24 16.95 -6.93 6.99
CA PRO A 24 15.80 -6.51 6.22
C PRO A 24 15.40 -5.08 6.60
N VAL A 25 15.32 -4.21 5.59
CA VAL A 25 14.88 -2.83 5.77
C VAL A 25 13.40 -2.76 5.43
N LYS A 26 12.57 -2.35 6.39
CA LYS A 26 11.15 -2.10 6.14
C LYS A 26 11.00 -0.78 5.39
N ILE A 27 10.01 -0.70 4.50
CA ILE A 27 9.75 0.49 3.66
C ILE A 27 9.67 1.75 4.52
N TRP A 28 8.94 1.71 5.64
CA TRP A 28 8.79 2.86 6.54
C TRP A 28 10.11 3.34 7.15
N GLN A 29 11.07 2.45 7.40
CA GLN A 29 12.38 2.82 7.94
C GLN A 29 13.19 3.60 6.90
N ALA A 30 13.16 3.15 5.65
CA ALA A 30 13.80 3.85 4.54
C ALA A 30 13.16 5.23 4.31
N MET A 31 11.84 5.31 4.32
CA MET A 31 11.12 6.59 4.17
C MET A 31 11.40 7.55 5.33
N LEU A 32 11.43 7.05 6.57
CA LEU A 32 11.75 7.84 7.76
C LEU A 32 13.17 8.41 7.68
N ALA A 33 14.15 7.58 7.31
CA ALA A 33 15.54 8.01 7.11
C ALA A 33 15.66 9.09 6.01
N GLY A 34 14.90 8.93 4.92
CA GLY A 34 14.78 9.95 3.87
C GLY A 34 14.24 11.28 4.39
N ALA A 35 13.12 11.25 5.12
CA ALA A 35 12.50 12.44 5.71
C ALA A 35 13.47 13.17 6.66
N PHE A 36 14.15 12.43 7.55
CA PHE A 36 15.18 13.00 8.42
C PHE A 36 16.33 13.62 7.64
N SER A 37 16.79 12.97 6.56
CA SER A 37 17.89 13.48 5.73
C SER A 37 17.54 14.82 5.09
N VAL A 38 16.32 14.99 4.57
CA VAL A 38 15.85 16.25 3.97
C VAL A 38 15.73 17.37 5.02
N ILE A 39 15.24 17.04 6.22
CA ILE A 39 15.13 18.00 7.32
C ILE A 39 16.51 18.43 7.84
N LEU A 40 17.42 17.48 8.07
CA LEU A 40 18.77 17.75 8.57
C LEU A 40 19.63 18.56 7.60
N THR A 41 19.41 18.37 6.29
CA THR A 41 20.10 19.12 5.25
C THR A 41 19.53 20.52 5.04
N GLY A 42 18.42 20.86 5.71
CA GLY A 42 17.79 22.18 5.62
C GLY A 42 17.02 22.42 4.32
N GLU A 43 16.89 21.40 3.46
CA GLU A 43 16.13 21.47 2.20
C GLU A 43 14.62 21.65 2.47
N LEU A 44 14.13 21.15 3.61
CA LEU A 44 12.75 21.34 4.05
C LEU A 44 12.68 21.73 5.54
N HIS A 45 12.02 22.84 5.83
CA HIS A 45 11.82 23.28 7.21
C HIS A 45 10.88 22.32 7.97
N PRO A 46 11.14 21.96 9.24
CA PRO A 46 10.32 21.01 9.99
C PRO A 46 8.83 21.35 10.02
N LEU A 47 8.50 22.64 10.16
CA LEU A 47 7.09 23.09 10.15
C LEU A 47 6.43 22.87 8.78
N ALA A 48 7.16 23.11 7.70
CA ALA A 48 6.67 22.88 6.33
C ALA A 48 6.51 21.37 6.07
N ALA A 49 7.39 20.53 6.62
CA ALA A 49 7.27 19.08 6.53
C ALA A 49 6.00 18.56 7.21
N LEU A 50 5.64 19.09 8.38
CA LEU A 50 4.40 18.74 9.07
C LEU A 50 3.16 19.22 8.32
N GLN A 51 3.21 20.42 7.73
CA GLN A 51 2.13 20.96 6.90
C GLN A 51 1.94 20.20 5.57
N ALA A 52 2.99 19.51 5.10
CA ALA A 52 2.90 18.68 3.90
C ALA A 52 2.16 17.34 4.13
N ILE A 53 1.83 17.00 5.38
CA ILE A 53 1.03 15.81 5.69
C ILE A 53 -0.44 16.12 5.45
N ASP A 54 -1.04 15.39 4.52
CA ASP A 54 -2.47 15.47 4.22
C ASP A 54 -3.27 14.55 5.16
N TRP A 55 -3.98 15.14 6.13
CA TRP A 55 -4.78 14.41 7.10
C TRP A 55 -6.03 13.77 6.49
N ASP A 56 -6.60 14.36 5.45
CA ASP A 56 -7.79 13.82 4.80
C ASP A 56 -7.43 12.50 4.11
N VAL A 57 -6.26 12.44 3.46
CA VAL A 57 -5.72 11.20 2.89
C VAL A 57 -5.42 10.16 3.98
N MET A 58 -4.82 10.56 5.11
CA MET A 58 -4.51 9.62 6.20
C MET A 58 -5.78 8.98 6.79
N VAL A 59 -6.82 9.78 7.04
CA VAL A 59 -8.10 9.31 7.55
C VAL A 59 -8.82 8.45 6.51
N PHE A 60 -8.76 8.84 5.24
CA PHE A 60 -9.32 8.05 4.13
C PHE A 60 -8.68 6.65 4.06
N LEU A 61 -7.34 6.57 4.05
CA LEU A 61 -6.62 5.29 4.00
C LEU A 61 -6.95 4.42 5.21
N LEU A 62 -6.98 5.00 6.40
CA LEU A 62 -7.39 4.31 7.63
C LEU A 62 -8.82 3.77 7.53
N GLY A 63 -9.76 4.58 7.05
CA GLY A 63 -11.15 4.19 6.84
C GLY A 63 -11.29 3.02 5.86
N MET A 64 -10.56 3.07 4.74
CA MET A 64 -10.54 1.98 3.76
C MET A 64 -10.01 0.67 4.34
N PHE A 65 -8.96 0.73 5.16
CA PHE A 65 -8.46 -0.46 5.89
C PHE A 65 -9.49 -1.00 6.89
N LEU A 66 -10.14 -0.12 7.67
CA LEU A 66 -11.17 -0.52 8.64
C LEU A 66 -12.37 -1.17 7.97
N VAL A 67 -12.86 -0.59 6.87
CA VAL A 67 -13.95 -1.14 6.07
C VAL A 67 -13.55 -2.50 5.47
N GLY A 68 -12.34 -2.60 4.93
CA GLY A 68 -11.77 -3.84 4.43
C GLY A 68 -11.75 -4.96 5.47
N GLU A 69 -11.18 -4.69 6.64
CA GLU A 69 -11.12 -5.64 7.75
C GLU A 69 -12.53 -6.03 8.23
N GLY A 70 -13.46 -5.08 8.28
CA GLY A 70 -14.87 -5.36 8.61
C GLY A 70 -15.52 -6.34 7.64
N PHE A 71 -15.21 -6.25 6.34
CA PHE A 71 -15.68 -7.22 5.35
C PHE A 71 -15.05 -8.60 5.50
N ILE A 72 -13.78 -8.69 5.92
CA ILE A 72 -13.09 -9.95 6.20
C ILE A 72 -13.70 -10.63 7.43
N LEU A 73 -13.82 -9.89 8.54
CA LEU A 73 -14.31 -10.41 9.82
C LEU A 73 -15.78 -10.82 9.76
N SER A 74 -16.60 -10.11 8.98
CA SER A 74 -18.01 -10.47 8.77
C SER A 74 -18.20 -11.72 7.90
N GLY A 75 -17.16 -12.20 7.21
CA GLY A 75 -17.25 -13.30 6.26
C GLY A 75 -18.07 -12.98 5.02
N TYR A 76 -18.50 -11.73 4.84
CA TYR A 76 -19.36 -11.31 3.74
C TYR A 76 -18.69 -11.50 2.38
N LEU A 77 -17.39 -11.16 2.28
CA LEU A 77 -16.61 -11.38 1.06
C LEU A 77 -16.54 -12.86 0.67
N ARG A 78 -16.44 -13.76 1.66
CA ARG A 78 -16.41 -15.22 1.43
C ARG A 78 -17.74 -15.73 0.87
N THR A 79 -18.86 -15.26 1.40
CA THR A 79 -20.19 -15.64 0.90
C THR A 79 -20.40 -15.13 -0.53
N LEU A 80 -20.04 -13.88 -0.81
CA LEU A 80 -20.11 -13.33 -2.16
C LEU A 80 -19.22 -14.07 -3.15
N ALA A 81 -17.97 -14.36 -2.76
CA ALA A 81 -17.04 -15.12 -3.60
C ALA A 81 -17.58 -16.52 -3.89
N TYR A 82 -18.14 -17.21 -2.90
CA TYR A 82 -18.77 -18.52 -3.11
C TYR A 82 -19.95 -18.44 -4.08
N GLN A 83 -20.86 -17.47 -3.90
CA GLN A 83 -21.99 -17.28 -4.78
C GLN A 83 -21.58 -16.92 -6.22
N ALA A 84 -20.52 -16.13 -6.39
CA ALA A 84 -20.01 -15.74 -7.69
C ALA A 84 -19.28 -16.88 -8.42
N LEU A 85 -18.62 -17.77 -7.67
CA LEU A 85 -17.75 -18.81 -8.25
C LEU A 85 -18.38 -20.22 -8.28
N GLN A 86 -19.45 -20.48 -7.51
CA GLN A 86 -20.08 -21.82 -7.40
C GLN A 86 -20.54 -22.42 -8.75
N GLY A 87 -20.83 -21.58 -9.75
CA GLY A 87 -21.27 -22.02 -11.07
C GLY A 87 -20.14 -22.44 -12.02
N ILE A 88 -18.88 -22.16 -11.65
CA ILE A 88 -17.73 -22.31 -12.54
C ILE A 88 -17.08 -23.67 -12.31
N ARG A 89 -17.10 -24.51 -13.34
CA ARG A 89 -16.58 -25.90 -13.28
C ARG A 89 -15.24 -26.11 -13.99
N SER A 90 -14.68 -25.08 -14.63
CA SER A 90 -13.40 -25.14 -15.35
C SER A 90 -12.32 -24.32 -14.64
N GLY A 91 -11.09 -24.85 -14.58
CA GLY A 91 -9.97 -24.16 -13.92
C GLY A 91 -9.63 -22.80 -14.55
N GLN A 92 -9.65 -22.72 -15.88
CA GLN A 92 -9.44 -21.45 -16.60
C GLN A 92 -10.56 -20.44 -16.33
N GLY A 93 -11.82 -20.89 -16.27
CA GLY A 93 -12.96 -20.02 -15.95
C GLY A 93 -12.87 -19.46 -14.53
N LEU A 94 -12.37 -20.27 -13.58
CA LEU A 94 -12.20 -19.85 -12.19
C LEU A 94 -11.15 -18.73 -12.09
N VAL A 95 -10.01 -18.92 -12.77
CA VAL A 95 -8.93 -17.91 -12.80
C VAL A 95 -9.42 -16.62 -13.46
N ALA A 96 -10.11 -16.69 -14.60
CA ALA A 96 -10.65 -15.52 -15.27
C ALA A 96 -11.66 -14.76 -14.40
N ALA A 97 -12.55 -15.47 -13.70
CA ALA A 97 -13.52 -14.87 -12.79
C ALA A 97 -12.84 -14.22 -11.57
N LEU A 98 -11.83 -14.89 -10.98
CA LEU A 98 -11.03 -14.32 -9.90
C LEU A 98 -10.32 -13.04 -10.34
N LEU A 99 -9.70 -13.03 -11.51
CA LEU A 99 -9.03 -11.84 -12.06
C LEU A 99 -10.02 -10.69 -12.28
N LEU A 100 -11.22 -10.98 -12.81
CA LEU A 100 -12.26 -9.97 -13.00
C LEU A 100 -12.80 -9.42 -11.68
N ILE A 101 -13.14 -10.30 -10.74
CA ILE A 101 -13.69 -9.91 -9.43
C ILE A 101 -12.64 -9.14 -8.62
N ALA A 102 -11.39 -9.62 -8.58
CA ALA A 102 -10.30 -8.93 -7.91
C ALA A 102 -9.93 -7.62 -8.61
N GLY A 103 -9.93 -7.59 -9.94
CA GLY A 103 -9.63 -6.39 -10.72
C GLY A 103 -10.68 -5.28 -10.55
N VAL A 104 -11.96 -5.62 -10.66
CA VAL A 104 -13.06 -4.68 -10.41
C VAL A 104 -13.09 -4.27 -8.93
N GLY A 105 -12.88 -5.23 -8.03
CA GLY A 105 -12.73 -4.95 -6.61
C GLY A 105 -11.61 -3.94 -6.35
N SER A 106 -10.46 -4.07 -7.00
CA SER A 106 -9.27 -3.23 -6.79
C SER A 106 -9.44 -1.79 -7.26
N ALA A 107 -10.47 -1.53 -8.09
CA ALA A 107 -10.87 -0.17 -8.42
C ALA A 107 -11.73 0.48 -7.30
N LEU A 108 -12.43 -0.33 -6.50
CA LEU A 108 -13.31 0.15 -5.41
C LEU A 108 -12.62 0.14 -4.05
N PHE A 109 -11.77 -0.86 -3.80
CA PHE A 109 -10.96 -1.00 -2.59
C PHE A 109 -9.50 -0.70 -2.88
N MET A 110 -8.74 -0.35 -1.85
CA MET A 110 -7.30 -0.22 -2.03
C MET A 110 -6.70 -1.59 -2.39
N ASN A 111 -5.81 -1.61 -3.38
CA ASN A 111 -5.23 -2.84 -3.93
C ASN A 111 -4.62 -3.74 -2.83
N ASP A 112 -4.00 -3.12 -1.82
CA ASP A 112 -3.43 -3.83 -0.67
C ASP A 112 -4.48 -4.52 0.20
N THR A 113 -5.67 -3.92 0.36
CA THR A 113 -6.76 -4.49 1.15
C THR A 113 -7.29 -5.76 0.51
N LEU A 114 -7.46 -5.78 -0.82
CA LEU A 114 -7.93 -6.98 -1.54
C LEU A 114 -6.88 -8.07 -1.65
N ALA A 115 -5.59 -7.72 -1.70
CA ALA A 115 -4.53 -8.71 -1.74
C ALA A 115 -4.38 -9.48 -0.43
N ILE A 116 -4.92 -8.96 0.69
CA ILE A 116 -4.93 -9.61 2.00
C ILE A 116 -6.14 -10.55 2.17
N VAL A 117 -7.24 -10.33 1.43
CA VAL A 117 -8.45 -11.18 1.47
C VAL A 117 -8.34 -12.37 0.53
#